data_AF-A0A5A5TAR7-F1
#
_entry.id   AF-A0A5A5TAR7-F1
#
_cell.length_a   1.000
_cell.length_b   1.000
_cell.length_c   1.000
_cell.angle_alpha   90.00
_cell.angle_beta   90.00
_cell.angle_gamma   90.00
#
_symmetry.space_group_name_H-M   'P 1'
#
loop_
_entity.id
_entity.type
_entity.pdbx_description
1 polymer ?
#
loop_
_entity_poly.entity_id
_entity_poly.type
_entity_poly.pdbx_seq_one_letter_code
_entity_poly.pdbx_strand_id
1 'polypeptide(L)'
;MKQHAEESARWNLFARELEDRLREHGWNFNDLVSEAGLHPEKVRRLKRSLIQPKFHILNPEELEQVSMCFAFTGDEQIRLRAAILATAVEETLMNRIDPENALHAAEELFPVLIRALQQRFGQFRGLAATRRMLVIEESSPIHEAIDLILERFDQAMLALYLSRQSQRDYEHLEQATLAHTRFADVLSDLNALCAADPSLARDETWLFWHQETQKNLQAVEEDLSPL
;
A
#
# COMPACT_ATOMS: atom_id res chain seq x y z
N MET A 1 -8.73 12.51 46.14
CA MET A 1 -8.56 11.53 45.05
C MET A 1 -8.17 12.27 43.77
N LYS A 2 -6.96 12.83 43.75
CA LYS A 2 -6.38 13.57 42.61
C LYS A 2 -5.04 12.92 42.31
N GLN A 3 -4.99 11.97 41.37
CA GLN A 3 -3.73 11.41 40.85
C GLN A 3 -3.92 10.53 39.58
N HIS A 4 -4.92 10.82 38.75
CA HIS A 4 -4.78 10.55 37.31
C HIS A 4 -4.40 11.88 36.69
N ALA A 5 -3.11 12.21 36.77
CA ALA A 5 -2.56 13.27 35.93
C ALA A 5 -2.84 12.83 34.49
N GLU A 6 -3.52 13.70 33.74
CA GLU A 6 -3.83 13.58 32.33
C GLU A 6 -2.59 13.11 31.58
N GLU A 7 -2.51 11.81 31.28
CA GLU A 7 -1.69 11.35 30.15
C GLU A 7 -2.40 11.93 28.93
N SER A 8 -1.97 13.13 28.52
CA SER A 8 -2.47 13.81 27.34
C SER A 8 -2.62 12.78 26.22
N ALA A 9 -3.84 12.63 25.70
CA ALA A 9 -4.16 11.60 24.71
C ALA A 9 -3.12 11.67 23.58
N ARG A 10 -2.31 10.60 23.44
CA ARG A 10 -1.33 10.47 22.35
C ARG A 10 -2.10 10.01 21.12
N TRP A 11 -2.38 10.96 20.24
CA TRP A 11 -3.06 10.73 18.96
C TRP A 11 -2.17 9.95 17.98
N ASN A 12 -2.77 9.41 16.92
CA ASN A 12 -2.08 8.66 15.88
C ASN A 12 -1.37 7.41 16.43
N LEU A 13 -2.12 6.30 16.41
CA LEU A 13 -1.66 4.99 16.90
C LEU A 13 -0.35 4.53 16.26
N PHE A 14 -0.14 4.82 14.97
CA PHE A 14 1.10 4.50 14.28
C PHE A 14 2.31 5.25 14.86
N ALA A 15 2.21 6.57 14.99
CA ALA A 15 3.30 7.36 15.56
C ALA A 15 3.58 6.94 17.01
N ARG A 16 2.53 6.59 17.78
CA ARG A 16 2.65 6.10 19.14
C ARG A 16 3.43 4.78 19.21
N GLU A 17 2.99 3.79 18.44
CA GLU A 17 3.65 2.48 18.41
C GLU A 17 5.09 2.60 17.90
N LEU A 18 5.35 3.43 16.88
CA LEU A 18 6.70 3.65 16.38
C LEU A 18 7.62 4.28 17.44
N GLU A 19 7.14 5.27 18.20
CA GLU A 19 7.91 5.87 19.28
C GLU A 19 8.25 4.87 20.38
N ASP A 20 7.25 4.08 20.77
CA ASP A 20 7.38 3.13 21.86
C ASP A 20 8.39 2.04 21.48
N ARG A 21 8.35 1.55 20.23
CA ARG A 21 9.35 0.59 19.71
C ARG A 21 10.74 1.18 19.61
N LEU A 22 10.89 2.38 19.06
CA LEU A 22 12.20 3.03 19.02
C LEU A 22 12.79 3.14 20.44
N ARG A 23 11.97 3.56 21.41
CA ARG A 23 12.39 3.72 22.80
C ARG A 23 12.78 2.40 23.47
N GLU A 24 12.07 1.31 23.19
CA GLU A 24 12.42 -0.04 23.67
C GLU A 24 13.83 -0.47 23.20
N HIS A 25 14.21 -0.07 21.98
CA HIS A 25 15.55 -0.33 21.41
C HIS A 25 16.58 0.75 21.77
N GLY A 26 16.24 1.72 22.62
CA GLY A 26 17.13 2.80 23.05
C GLY A 26 17.26 3.97 22.05
N TRP A 27 16.42 3.99 21.02
CA TRP A 27 16.37 5.02 20.00
C TRP A 27 15.24 6.04 20.26
N ASN A 28 15.28 7.13 19.50
CA ASN A 28 14.28 8.18 19.51
C ASN A 28 13.96 8.62 18.07
N PHE A 29 12.88 9.37 17.89
CA PHE A 29 12.47 9.83 16.56
C PHE A 29 13.53 10.65 15.80
N ASN A 30 14.45 11.37 16.46
CA ASN A 30 15.49 12.10 15.74
C ASN A 30 16.45 11.13 15.03
N ASP A 31 16.62 9.92 15.57
CA ASP A 31 17.49 8.90 15.00
C ASP A 31 16.93 8.37 13.68
N LEU A 32 15.62 8.53 13.42
CA LEU A 32 15.04 8.26 12.10
C LEU A 32 15.65 9.14 11.00
N VAL A 33 16.08 10.36 11.34
CA VAL A 33 16.74 11.27 10.39
C VAL A 33 18.19 10.85 10.17
N SER A 34 18.93 10.58 11.25
CA SER A 34 20.37 10.28 11.16
C SER A 34 20.65 8.87 10.65
N GLU A 35 19.93 7.87 11.15
CA GLU A 35 20.19 6.45 10.88
C GLU A 35 19.38 5.95 9.69
N ALA A 36 18.06 6.21 9.69
CA ALA A 36 17.17 5.72 8.63
C ALA A 36 17.03 6.68 7.44
N GLY A 37 17.69 7.83 7.44
CA GLY A 37 17.68 8.77 6.31
C GLY A 37 16.29 9.36 6.00
N LEU A 38 15.36 9.34 6.96
CA LEU A 38 14.03 9.92 6.76
C LEU A 38 14.11 11.45 6.69
N HIS A 39 13.28 12.03 5.82
CA HIS A 39 13.25 13.48 5.65
C HIS A 39 12.87 14.19 6.97
N PRO A 40 13.64 15.20 7.44
CA PRO A 40 13.42 15.84 8.76
C PRO A 40 12.00 16.39 8.95
N GLU A 41 11.41 16.97 7.90
CA GLU A 41 10.03 17.49 7.93
C GLU A 41 9.00 16.37 8.18
N LYS A 42 9.25 15.15 7.69
CA LYS A 42 8.35 14.01 7.90
C LYS A 42 8.40 13.54 9.35
N VAL A 43 9.59 13.42 9.91
CA VAL A 43 9.80 13.12 11.34
C VAL A 43 9.17 14.19 12.21
N ARG A 44 9.32 15.47 11.86
CA ARG A 44 8.67 16.58 12.57
C ARG A 44 7.14 16.46 12.54
N ARG A 45 6.55 16.10 11.40
CA ARG A 45 5.11 15.88 11.25
C ARG A 45 4.62 14.68 12.08
N LEU A 46 5.38 13.59 12.12
CA LEU A 46 5.11 12.41 12.97
C LEU A 46 5.12 12.75 14.47
N LYS A 47 6.11 13.53 14.92
CA LYS A 47 6.12 14.03 16.30
C LYS A 47 4.90 14.89 16.62
N ARG A 48 4.51 15.76 15.68
CA ARG A 48 3.33 16.62 15.86
C ARG A 48 2.03 15.84 15.88
N SER A 49 1.93 14.73 15.14
CA SER A 49 0.74 13.88 15.14
C SER A 49 0.48 13.16 16.45
N LEU A 50 1.46 13.08 17.35
CA LEU A 50 1.24 12.57 18.71
C LEU A 50 0.45 13.56 19.58
N ILE A 51 0.58 14.86 19.29
CA ILE A 51 0.01 15.95 20.10
C ILE A 51 -1.29 16.47 19.47
N GLN A 52 -1.39 16.42 18.14
CA GLN A 52 -2.53 16.90 17.38
C GLN A 52 -3.12 15.75 16.57
N PRO A 53 -4.46 15.66 16.41
CA PRO A 53 -5.11 14.62 15.61
C PRO A 53 -4.84 14.85 14.11
N LYS A 54 -3.65 14.46 13.68
CA LYS A 54 -3.18 14.52 12.29
C LYS A 54 -2.55 13.18 11.93
N PHE A 55 -2.90 12.65 10.77
CA PHE A 55 -2.58 11.26 10.45
C PHE A 55 -1.43 11.16 9.47
N HIS A 56 -0.23 11.50 9.96
CA HIS A 56 0.99 11.26 9.21
C HIS A 56 1.44 9.82 9.44
N ILE A 57 1.65 9.10 8.35
CA ILE A 57 2.18 7.73 8.36
C ILE A 57 3.43 7.67 7.47
N LEU A 58 4.25 6.65 7.69
CA LEU A 58 5.31 6.29 6.75
C LEU A 58 4.69 5.51 5.58
N ASN A 59 5.23 5.71 4.39
CA ASN A 59 4.87 4.85 3.26
C ASN A 59 5.49 3.44 3.47
N PRO A 60 5.08 2.41 2.70
CA PRO A 60 5.58 1.06 2.90
C PRO A 60 7.10 0.93 2.80
N GLU A 61 7.73 1.63 1.85
CA GLU A 61 9.18 1.61 1.60
C GLU A 61 9.96 2.21 2.77
N GLU A 62 9.53 3.38 3.26
CA GLU A 62 10.09 4.03 4.43
C GLU A 62 9.92 3.17 5.69
N LEU A 63 8.76 2.53 5.87
CA LEU A 63 8.55 1.64 7.00
C LEU A 63 9.51 0.44 6.96
N GLU A 64 9.79 -0.09 5.76
CA GLU A 64 10.77 -1.16 5.60
C GLU A 64 12.19 -0.71 5.89
N GLN A 65 12.57 0.45 5.35
CA GLN A 65 13.87 1.05 5.60
C GLN A 65 14.09 1.27 7.10
N VAL A 66 13.10 1.82 7.81
CA VAL A 66 13.12 1.96 9.26
C VAL A 66 13.21 0.61 9.94
N SER A 67 12.39 -0.37 9.52
CA SER A 67 12.39 -1.70 10.13
C SER A 67 13.74 -2.42 9.98
N MET A 68 14.40 -2.28 8.84
CA MET A 68 15.73 -2.83 8.59
C MET A 68 16.80 -2.09 9.38
N CYS A 69 16.76 -0.75 9.40
CA CYS A 69 17.74 0.09 10.07
C CYS A 69 17.75 -0.12 11.59
N PHE A 70 16.58 -0.22 12.22
CA PHE A 70 16.44 -0.45 13.66
C PHE A 70 16.24 -1.92 14.05
N ALA A 71 16.43 -2.84 13.10
CA ALA A 71 16.34 -4.28 13.31
C ALA A 71 15.02 -4.74 13.99
N PHE A 72 13.89 -4.17 13.61
CA PHE A 72 12.58 -4.56 14.14
C PHE A 72 12.26 -6.01 13.78
N THR A 73 11.88 -6.78 14.79
CA THR A 73 11.43 -8.17 14.68
C THR A 73 10.14 -8.29 13.87
N GLY A 74 9.84 -9.50 13.40
CA GLY A 74 8.62 -9.74 12.62
C GLY A 74 7.34 -9.34 13.37
N ASP A 75 7.27 -9.55 14.69
CA ASP A 75 6.11 -9.15 15.50
C ASP A 75 5.98 -7.61 15.59
N GLU A 76 7.09 -6.91 15.77
CA GLU A 76 7.10 -5.44 15.80
C GLU A 76 6.68 -4.84 14.45
N GLN A 77 7.15 -5.42 13.34
CA GLN A 77 6.69 -5.03 12.01
C GLN A 77 5.19 -5.26 11.81
N ILE A 78 4.65 -6.38 12.31
CA ILE A 78 3.21 -6.65 12.28
C ILE A 78 2.45 -5.61 13.09
N ARG A 79 2.93 -5.28 14.30
CA ARG A 79 2.33 -4.25 15.15
C ARG A 79 2.34 -2.87 14.47
N LEU A 80 3.44 -2.46 13.85
CA LEU A 80 3.52 -1.20 13.12
C LEU A 80 2.54 -1.16 11.94
N ARG A 81 2.40 -2.26 11.20
CA ARG A 81 1.40 -2.37 10.12
C ARG A 81 -0.03 -2.33 10.64
N ALA A 82 -0.30 -3.04 11.75
CA ALA A 82 -1.59 -2.96 12.43
C ALA A 82 -1.89 -1.52 12.88
N ALA A 83 -0.87 -0.78 13.32
CA ALA A 83 -1.02 0.57 13.81
C ALA A 83 -1.33 1.55 12.68
N ILE A 84 -0.77 1.36 11.48
CA ILE A 84 -1.17 2.09 10.26
C ILE A 84 -2.66 1.87 9.97
N LEU A 85 -3.12 0.61 9.97
CA LEU A 85 -4.52 0.29 9.71
C LEU A 85 -5.45 0.89 10.77
N ALA A 86 -5.09 0.78 12.05
CA ALA A 86 -5.86 1.36 13.15
C ALA A 86 -5.92 2.89 13.04
N THR A 87 -4.81 3.54 12.67
CA THR A 87 -4.75 4.99 12.44
C THR A 87 -5.64 5.42 11.27
N ALA A 88 -5.72 4.63 10.20
CA ALA A 88 -6.64 4.91 9.09
C ALA A 88 -8.12 4.77 9.50
N VAL A 89 -8.43 3.83 10.40
CA VAL A 89 -9.77 3.72 10.99
C VAL A 89 -10.07 4.91 11.89
N GLU A 90 -9.13 5.30 12.76
CA GLU A 90 -9.21 6.50 13.60
C GLU A 90 -9.54 7.73 12.75
N GLU A 91 -8.76 7.99 11.69
CA GLU A 91 -8.97 9.09 10.75
C GLU A 91 -10.35 9.06 10.10
N THR A 92 -10.81 7.88 9.68
CA THR A 92 -12.12 7.71 9.04
C THR A 92 -13.26 8.00 10.02
N LEU A 93 -13.11 7.59 11.28
CA LEU A 93 -14.11 7.78 12.33
C LEU A 93 -14.13 9.22 12.85
N MET A 94 -12.99 9.89 12.94
CA MET A 94 -12.89 11.28 13.41
C MET A 94 -13.73 12.27 12.60
N ASN A 95 -14.02 11.97 11.33
CA ASN A 95 -14.91 12.79 10.50
C ASN A 95 -16.42 12.56 10.80
N ARG A 96 -16.75 11.58 11.64
CA ARG A 96 -18.12 11.10 11.87
C ARG A 96 -18.54 11.09 13.34
N ILE A 97 -17.59 10.90 14.24
CA ILE A 97 -17.81 10.83 15.69
C ILE A 97 -16.78 11.69 16.42
N ASP A 98 -16.99 11.85 17.73
CA ASP A 98 -16.05 12.58 18.59
C ASP A 98 -14.63 11.99 18.52
N PRO A 99 -13.57 12.81 18.45
CA PRO A 99 -12.19 12.35 18.30
C PRO A 99 -11.73 11.34 19.35
N GLU A 100 -12.11 11.52 20.61
CA GLU A 100 -11.71 10.61 21.70
C GLU A 100 -12.36 9.24 21.52
N ASN A 101 -13.63 9.22 21.11
CA ASN A 101 -14.33 7.97 20.78
C ASN A 101 -13.76 7.30 19.53
N ALA A 102 -13.32 8.06 18.53
CA ALA A 102 -12.65 7.53 17.34
C ALA A 102 -11.31 6.87 17.70
N LEU A 103 -10.51 7.50 18.56
CA LEU A 103 -9.27 6.93 19.08
C LEU A 103 -9.54 5.65 19.86
N HIS A 104 -10.50 5.66 20.79
CA HIS A 104 -10.85 4.47 21.55
C HIS A 104 -11.33 3.31 20.67
N ALA A 105 -12.17 3.57 19.67
CA ALA A 105 -12.59 2.54 18.72
C ALA A 105 -11.41 1.96 17.93
N ALA A 106 -10.46 2.80 17.51
CA ALA A 106 -9.25 2.35 16.84
C ALA A 106 -8.34 1.53 17.76
N GLU A 107 -8.23 1.89 19.04
CA GLU A 107 -7.51 1.13 20.07
C GLU A 107 -8.14 -0.24 20.33
N GLU A 108 -9.47 -0.33 20.37
CA GLU A 108 -10.18 -1.60 20.53
C GLU A 108 -9.99 -2.52 19.32
N LEU A 109 -9.88 -1.95 18.11
CA LEU A 109 -9.64 -2.70 16.88
C LEU A 109 -8.18 -3.16 16.73
N PHE A 110 -7.22 -2.42 17.29
CA PHE A 110 -5.80 -2.71 17.17
C PHE A 110 -5.41 -4.17 17.50
N PRO A 111 -5.81 -4.79 18.64
CA PRO A 111 -5.50 -6.19 18.92
C PRO A 111 -6.20 -7.19 17.99
N VAL A 112 -7.34 -6.81 17.38
CA VAL A 112 -8.00 -7.63 16.34
C VAL A 112 -7.16 -7.60 15.07
N LEU A 113 -6.67 -6.43 14.67
CA LEU A 113 -5.81 -6.24 13.50
C LEU A 113 -4.47 -6.98 13.65
N ILE A 114 -3.84 -6.92 14.83
CA ILE A 114 -2.61 -7.68 15.12
C ILE A 114 -2.87 -9.18 14.91
N ARG A 115 -3.91 -9.75 15.52
CA ARG A 115 -4.24 -11.18 15.38
C ARG A 115 -4.51 -11.57 13.93
N ALA A 116 -5.28 -10.76 13.21
CA ALA A 116 -5.56 -11.00 11.78
C ALA A 116 -4.28 -10.96 10.93
N LEU A 117 -3.38 -10.02 11.19
CA LEU A 117 -2.11 -9.92 10.50
C LEU A 117 -1.15 -11.05 10.89
N GLN A 118 -1.06 -11.44 12.16
CA GLN A 118 -0.23 -12.58 12.61
C GLN A 118 -0.69 -13.89 11.97
N GLN A 119 -2.01 -14.13 11.89
CA GLN A 119 -2.56 -15.30 11.20
C GLN A 119 -2.15 -15.33 9.73
N ARG A 120 -2.07 -14.17 9.06
CA ARG A 120 -1.62 -14.05 7.66
C ARG A 120 -0.10 -13.99 7.48
N PHE A 121 0.66 -13.52 8.46
CA PHE A 121 2.12 -13.43 8.36
C PHE A 121 2.81 -14.78 8.57
N GLY A 122 2.19 -15.69 9.35
CA GLY A 122 2.62 -17.09 9.45
C GLY A 122 2.03 -18.00 8.36
N GLN A 123 0.98 -17.55 7.68
CA GLN A 123 0.33 -18.27 6.58
C GLN A 123 0.47 -17.43 5.31
N PHE A 124 1.57 -17.62 4.56
CA PHE A 124 1.92 -16.96 3.28
C PHE A 124 0.79 -16.96 2.22
N ARG A 125 -0.31 -16.24 2.46
CA ARG A 125 -1.48 -16.09 1.59
C ARG A 125 -2.15 -14.74 1.85
N GLY A 126 -1.64 -13.69 1.20
CA GLY A 126 -2.27 -12.38 1.18
C GLY A 126 -1.56 -11.39 0.26
N LEU A 127 -2.36 -10.58 -0.43
CA LEU A 127 -2.03 -9.66 -1.55
C LEU A 127 -0.84 -8.70 -1.37
N ALA A 128 -0.30 -8.55 -0.17
CA ALA A 128 0.91 -7.75 0.08
C ALA A 128 2.21 -8.57 -0.06
N ALA A 129 2.13 -9.91 -0.08
CA ALA A 129 3.27 -10.81 -0.23
C ALA A 129 3.83 -10.82 -1.67
N THR A 130 3.02 -10.47 -2.68
CA THR A 130 3.45 -10.39 -4.08
C THR A 130 4.48 -9.29 -4.33
N ARG A 131 4.57 -8.27 -3.47
CA ARG A 131 5.49 -7.14 -3.70
C ARG A 131 6.86 -7.25 -3.05
N ARG A 132 7.10 -8.24 -2.17
CA ARG A 132 8.34 -8.30 -1.36
C ARG A 132 9.00 -9.65 -1.21
N MET A 133 8.34 -10.74 -1.58
CA MET A 133 8.97 -12.07 -1.52
C MET A 133 9.64 -12.49 -2.84
N LEU A 134 10.06 -11.52 -3.66
CA LEU A 134 10.84 -11.74 -4.89
C LEU A 134 12.28 -11.24 -4.82
N VAL A 135 12.72 -10.74 -3.67
CA VAL A 135 14.08 -10.17 -3.55
C VAL A 135 15.11 -11.19 -3.02
N ILE A 136 14.72 -12.40 -2.59
CA ILE A 136 15.68 -13.35 -1.98
C ILE A 136 15.65 -14.79 -2.55
N GLU A 137 14.60 -15.22 -3.25
CA GLU A 137 14.70 -16.44 -4.07
C GLU A 137 14.88 -16.04 -5.53
N GLU A 138 16.04 -16.40 -6.09
CA GLU A 138 16.48 -16.25 -7.49
C GLU A 138 15.43 -15.57 -8.38
N SER A 139 15.64 -14.30 -8.76
CA SER A 139 14.71 -13.58 -9.64
C SER A 139 14.61 -14.35 -10.95
N SER A 140 13.63 -15.24 -11.02
CA SER A 140 13.30 -15.93 -12.24
C SER A 140 12.90 -14.82 -13.21
N PRO A 141 13.45 -14.80 -14.43
CA PRO A 141 13.15 -13.76 -15.42
C PRO A 141 11.64 -13.64 -15.70
N ILE A 142 10.87 -14.67 -15.37
CA ILE A 142 9.40 -14.69 -15.42
C ILE A 142 8.79 -13.71 -14.41
N HIS A 143 9.31 -13.60 -13.20
CA HIS A 143 8.76 -12.71 -12.18
C HIS A 143 9.03 -11.23 -12.49
N GLU A 144 10.25 -10.89 -12.94
CA GLU A 144 10.56 -9.53 -13.40
C GLU A 144 9.69 -9.14 -14.60
N ALA A 145 9.42 -10.08 -15.51
CA ALA A 145 8.51 -9.87 -16.62
C ALA A 145 7.06 -9.61 -16.14
N ILE A 146 6.58 -10.37 -15.16
CA ILE A 146 5.23 -10.17 -14.59
C ILE A 146 5.10 -8.79 -13.94
N ASP A 147 6.09 -8.35 -13.17
CA ASP A 147 6.05 -7.04 -12.52
C ASP A 147 5.96 -5.90 -13.54
N LEU A 148 6.72 -5.99 -14.64
CA LEU A 148 6.67 -5.02 -15.72
C LEU A 148 5.32 -5.02 -16.44
N ILE A 149 4.72 -6.20 -16.63
CA ILE A 149 3.38 -6.34 -17.23
C ILE A 149 2.31 -5.70 -16.34
N LEU A 150 2.38 -5.93 -15.02
CA LEU A 150 1.43 -5.36 -14.06
C LEU A 150 1.57 -3.83 -13.98
N GLU A 151 2.79 -3.29 -14.02
CA GLU A 151 2.98 -1.84 -14.09
C GLU A 151 2.34 -1.23 -15.34
N ARG A 152 2.50 -1.88 -16.51
CA ARG A 152 1.86 -1.44 -17.76
C ARG A 152 0.34 -1.54 -17.69
N PHE A 153 -0.19 -2.56 -17.01
CA PHE A 153 -1.62 -2.69 -16.78
C PHE A 153 -2.16 -1.53 -15.92
N ASP A 154 -1.48 -1.19 -14.82
CA ASP A 154 -1.86 -0.06 -13.97
C ASP A 154 -1.84 1.27 -14.74
N GLN A 155 -0.84 1.47 -15.60
CA GLN A 155 -0.76 2.63 -16.48
C GLN A 155 -1.91 2.67 -17.50
N ALA A 156 -2.29 1.52 -18.07
CA ALA A 156 -3.43 1.41 -18.99
C ALA A 156 -4.76 1.75 -18.30
N MET A 157 -4.97 1.25 -17.08
CA MET A 157 -6.14 1.54 -16.26
C MET A 157 -6.24 3.02 -15.90
N LEU A 158 -5.11 3.65 -15.55
CA LEU A 158 -5.07 5.09 -15.26
C LEU A 158 -5.44 5.90 -16.51
N ALA A 159 -4.88 5.57 -17.67
CA ALA A 159 -5.21 6.24 -18.93
C ALA A 159 -6.69 6.08 -19.29
N LEU A 160 -7.27 4.89 -19.12
CA LEU A 160 -8.69 4.65 -19.35
C LEU A 160 -9.57 5.49 -18.41
N TYR A 161 -9.21 5.55 -17.13
CA TYR A 161 -9.92 6.37 -16.16
C TYR A 161 -9.86 7.86 -16.50
N LEU A 162 -8.67 8.37 -16.87
CA LEU A 162 -8.48 9.76 -17.27
C LEU A 162 -9.25 10.11 -18.53
N SER A 163 -9.30 9.18 -19.51
CA SER A 163 -10.12 9.34 -20.71
C SER A 163 -11.58 9.60 -20.35
N ARG A 164 -12.17 8.74 -19.50
CA ARG A 164 -13.58 8.85 -19.06
C ARG A 164 -13.90 10.07 -18.21
N GLN A 165 -12.90 10.67 -17.57
CA GLN A 165 -13.07 11.89 -16.78
C GLN A 165 -12.78 13.18 -17.55
N SER A 166 -12.20 13.07 -18.75
CA SER A 166 -11.90 14.23 -19.56
C SER A 166 -13.18 14.94 -20.00
N GLN A 167 -13.18 16.27 -19.88
CA GLN A 167 -14.25 17.13 -20.39
C GLN A 167 -14.00 17.58 -21.83
N ARG A 168 -12.81 17.30 -22.38
CA ARG A 168 -12.38 17.74 -23.71
C ARG A 168 -12.18 16.53 -24.61
N ASP A 169 -12.80 16.58 -25.79
CA ASP A 169 -12.77 15.48 -26.76
C ASP A 169 -11.34 15.07 -27.17
N TYR A 170 -10.44 16.05 -27.31
CA TYR A 170 -9.04 15.79 -27.64
C TYR A 170 -8.30 15.02 -26.55
N GLU A 171 -8.44 15.45 -25.29
CA GLU A 171 -7.82 14.78 -24.13
C GLU A 171 -8.46 13.40 -23.90
N HIS A 172 -9.77 13.26 -24.14
CA HIS A 172 -10.45 11.97 -24.11
C HIS A 172 -9.85 10.99 -25.13
N LEU A 173 -9.71 11.42 -26.38
CA LEU A 173 -9.18 10.62 -27.48
C LEU A 173 -7.71 10.25 -27.26
N GLU A 174 -6.89 11.20 -26.80
CA GLU A 174 -5.47 10.96 -26.49
C GLU A 174 -5.32 9.88 -25.40
N GLN A 175 -6.06 10.02 -24.29
CA GLN A 175 -6.00 9.07 -23.19
C GLN A 175 -6.61 7.70 -23.55
N ALA A 176 -7.68 7.67 -24.34
CA ALA A 176 -8.26 6.42 -24.85
C ALA A 176 -7.27 5.68 -25.76
N THR A 177 -6.61 6.40 -26.68
CA THR A 177 -5.60 5.83 -27.58
C THR A 177 -4.40 5.29 -26.79
N LEU A 178 -3.97 6.01 -25.75
CA LEU A 178 -2.91 5.57 -24.86
C LEU A 178 -3.32 4.30 -24.09
N ALA A 179 -4.52 4.27 -23.51
CA ALA A 179 -5.05 3.11 -22.82
C ALA A 179 -5.14 1.89 -23.74
N HIS A 180 -5.65 2.07 -24.96
CA HIS A 180 -5.72 1.02 -25.98
C HIS A 180 -4.35 0.43 -26.28
N THR A 181 -3.37 1.29 -26.58
CA THR A 181 -1.99 0.86 -26.87
C THR A 181 -1.41 0.07 -25.71
N ARG A 182 -1.59 0.55 -24.48
CA ARG A 182 -1.06 -0.11 -23.28
C ARG A 182 -1.73 -1.45 -22.97
N PHE A 183 -3.05 -1.56 -23.11
CA PHE A 183 -3.73 -2.85 -22.94
C PHE A 183 -3.33 -3.85 -24.03
N ALA A 184 -3.13 -3.40 -25.27
CA ALA A 184 -2.63 -4.25 -26.35
C ALA A 184 -1.20 -4.76 -26.06
N ASP A 185 -0.31 -3.89 -25.56
CA ASP A 185 1.04 -4.26 -25.14
C ASP A 185 1.00 -5.30 -23.99
N VAL A 186 0.19 -5.06 -22.95
CA VAL A 186 0.01 -5.99 -21.83
C VAL A 186 -0.48 -7.35 -22.33
N LEU A 187 -1.48 -7.38 -23.22
CA LEU A 187 -1.99 -8.63 -23.76
C LEU A 187 -0.95 -9.38 -24.60
N SER A 188 -0.14 -8.66 -25.38
CA SER A 188 0.98 -9.22 -26.14
C SER A 188 2.03 -9.83 -25.21
N ASP A 189 2.42 -9.12 -24.15
CA ASP A 189 3.42 -9.59 -23.18
C ASP A 189 2.92 -10.82 -22.40
N LEU A 190 1.64 -10.80 -21.98
CA LEU A 190 1.00 -11.98 -21.38
C LEU A 190 1.08 -13.16 -22.36
N ASN A 191 0.62 -13.01 -23.60
CA ASN A 191 0.67 -14.10 -24.58
C ASN A 191 2.10 -14.62 -24.81
N ALA A 192 3.10 -13.75 -24.85
CA ALA A 192 4.51 -14.13 -24.98
C ALA A 192 5.01 -14.94 -23.77
N LEU A 193 4.66 -14.53 -22.56
CA LEU A 193 5.05 -15.25 -21.34
C LEU A 193 4.35 -16.61 -21.24
N CYS A 194 3.07 -16.69 -21.60
CA CYS A 194 2.34 -17.95 -21.67
C CYS A 194 2.90 -18.90 -22.75
N ALA A 195 3.47 -18.38 -23.83
CA ALA A 195 4.15 -19.19 -24.84
C ALA A 195 5.50 -19.73 -24.33
N ALA A 196 6.21 -18.96 -23.49
CA ALA A 196 7.45 -19.38 -22.84
C ALA A 196 7.21 -20.40 -21.71
N ASP A 197 6.11 -20.24 -20.96
CA ASP A 197 5.68 -21.17 -19.92
C ASP A 197 4.17 -21.50 -20.06
N PRO A 198 3.84 -22.60 -20.77
CA PRO A 198 2.45 -23.04 -20.96
C PRO A 198 1.73 -23.45 -19.66
N SER A 199 2.43 -23.62 -18.54
CA SER A 199 1.80 -23.95 -17.26
C SER A 199 0.97 -22.78 -16.73
N LEU A 200 1.34 -21.53 -17.08
CA LEU A 200 0.62 -20.31 -16.72
C LEU A 200 -0.81 -20.29 -17.27
N ALA A 201 -1.08 -20.93 -18.41
CA ALA A 201 -2.44 -21.02 -18.98
C ALA A 201 -3.44 -21.75 -18.08
N ARG A 202 -2.95 -22.51 -17.08
CA ARG A 202 -3.77 -23.25 -16.11
C ARG A 202 -3.91 -22.50 -14.77
N ASP A 203 -3.19 -21.40 -14.59
CA ASP A 203 -3.26 -20.58 -13.40
C ASP A 203 -4.50 -19.68 -13.44
N GLU A 204 -5.34 -19.76 -12.41
CA GLU A 204 -6.58 -18.97 -12.30
C GLU A 204 -6.29 -17.45 -12.26
N THR A 205 -5.19 -17.06 -11.63
CA THR A 205 -4.74 -15.66 -11.55
C THR A 205 -4.34 -15.15 -12.92
N TRP A 206 -3.63 -15.98 -13.70
CA TRP A 206 -3.23 -15.66 -15.06
C TRP A 206 -4.43 -15.47 -15.99
N LEU A 207 -5.38 -16.42 -15.93
CA LEU A 207 -6.62 -16.34 -16.71
C LEU A 207 -7.43 -15.10 -16.35
N PHE A 208 -7.49 -14.73 -15.07
CA PHE A 208 -8.14 -13.51 -14.62
C PHE A 208 -7.51 -12.26 -15.26
N TRP A 209 -6.19 -12.11 -15.19
CA TRP A 209 -5.50 -10.94 -15.78
C TRP A 209 -5.66 -10.87 -17.30
N HIS A 210 -5.61 -12.02 -17.97
CA HIS A 210 -5.80 -12.10 -19.41
C HIS A 210 -7.21 -11.67 -19.82
N GLN A 211 -8.24 -12.20 -19.14
CA GLN A 211 -9.64 -11.83 -19.38
C GLN A 211 -9.92 -10.36 -19.05
N GLU A 212 -9.40 -9.85 -17.93
CA GLU A 212 -9.63 -8.46 -17.53
C GLU A 212 -8.92 -7.49 -18.48
N THR A 213 -7.73 -7.83 -18.97
CA THR A 213 -7.03 -7.05 -20.01
C THR A 213 -7.84 -7.04 -21.32
N GLN A 214 -8.34 -8.20 -21.78
CA GLN A 214 -9.16 -8.28 -22.99
C GLN A 214 -10.45 -7.47 -22.87
N LYS A 215 -11.14 -7.59 -21.74
CA LYS A 215 -12.37 -6.85 -21.47
C LYS A 215 -12.15 -5.34 -21.47
N ASN A 216 -11.08 -4.86 -20.85
CA ASN A 216 -10.77 -3.43 -20.82
C ASN A 216 -10.32 -2.93 -22.19
N LEU A 217 -9.55 -3.72 -22.95
CA LEU A 217 -9.19 -3.39 -24.34
C LEU A 217 -10.46 -3.22 -25.20
N GLN A 218 -11.38 -4.18 -25.13
CA GLN A 218 -12.67 -4.10 -25.85
C GLN A 218 -13.46 -2.85 -25.44
N ALA A 219 -13.51 -2.54 -24.14
CA ALA A 219 -14.19 -1.33 -23.67
C ALA A 219 -13.56 -0.05 -24.25
N VAL A 220 -12.23 0.00 -24.39
CA VAL A 220 -11.55 1.13 -25.02
C VAL A 220 -11.82 1.18 -26.53
N GLU A 221 -11.86 0.03 -27.21
CA GLU A 221 -12.21 -0.05 -28.64
C GLU A 221 -13.65 0.43 -28.90
N GLU A 222 -14.57 0.13 -27.99
CA GLU A 222 -15.95 0.63 -28.01
C GLU A 222 -15.99 2.16 -27.81
N ASP A 223 -15.22 2.67 -26.84
CA ASP A 223 -15.06 4.11 -26.57
C ASP A 223 -14.41 4.86 -27.77
N LEU A 224 -13.68 4.15 -28.64
CA LEU A 224 -13.06 4.67 -29.86
C LEU A 224 -13.90 4.47 -31.14
N SER A 225 -14.94 3.62 -31.13
CA SER A 225 -15.61 3.15 -32.35
C SER A 225 -16.70 4.05 -32.95
N PRO A 226 -17.08 5.20 -32.34
CA PRO A 226 -17.58 6.31 -33.15
C PRO A 226 -17.21 7.70 -32.58
N LEU A 227 -15.96 8.12 -32.83
CA LEU A 227 -15.58 9.50 -33.14
C LEU A 227 -15.23 9.57 -34.64
#